data_AF-A0A7J4TTS9-F1
#
_entry.id   AF-A0A7J4TTS9-F1
#
_cell.length_a   1.000
_cell.length_b   1.000
_cell.length_c   1.000
_cell.angle_alpha   90.00
_cell.angle_beta   90.00
_cell.angle_gamma   90.00
#
_symmetry.space_group_name_H-M   'P 1'
#
loop_
_entity.id
_entity.type
_entity.pdbx_description
1 polymer ?
#
loop_
_entity_poly.entity_id
_entity_poly.type
_entity_poly.pdbx_seq_one_letter_code
_entity_poly.pdbx_strand_id
1 'polypeptide(L)'
;IADKGYEVIYGDSVGKDTEIVMNENGTIRFVKISELFERTQKRTSDGKEYFFPPSRLVLTLDAQGKSVFKKVKYVMKHRVQKKMYRIFFTNDHYIDVTEDHSLIGYVNKQKNNQLADLDRLIEVKPTDIGKRVRTIITIKNIPRSSIKTRNYHRELYEFMGLFIGDGSFDRQKKQNYYLHLAGGLDSWEIITKVLVPLKEKEYIKNYWLKKKGDICINGLRLVRLFNDEFRKESKKSIPAFLLREKQEAICSFLRGLFSADGSVLFRNKKPIIKFTNTNTEIIKMTSRLLHLVGISHSTFSETRKNRYKGKESETISKHIYIKDALSFREKVGFVINRKQERLSLVSKNSTHRRTIKNYDFDLSKVIKIEPIEYRGDVYDLEIEDTHRFFANNVLVHNT
;
A
#
# COMPACT_ATOMS: atom_id res chain seq x y z
N ILE A 1 38.83 -41.90 0.81
CA ILE A 1 38.89 -40.48 1.22
C ILE A 1 37.73 -39.81 0.52
N ALA A 2 36.63 -39.59 1.25
CA ALA A 2 35.36 -39.14 0.69
C ALA A 2 35.35 -37.61 0.54
N ASP A 3 35.06 -37.14 -0.67
CA ASP A 3 34.79 -35.75 -1.00
C ASP A 3 33.64 -35.21 -0.14
N LYS A 4 33.98 -34.37 0.84
CA LYS A 4 33.03 -33.46 1.47
C LYS A 4 32.84 -32.29 0.53
N GLY A 5 31.86 -32.40 -0.36
CA GLY A 5 31.34 -31.25 -1.11
C GLY A 5 30.81 -30.21 -0.14
N TYR A 6 31.58 -29.14 0.07
CA TYR A 6 31.06 -27.95 0.74
C TYR A 6 30.16 -27.23 -0.27
N GLU A 7 28.86 -27.49 -0.18
CA GLU A 7 27.86 -26.61 -0.79
C GLU A 7 27.94 -25.26 -0.04
N VAL A 8 28.67 -24.31 -0.61
CA VAL A 8 28.66 -22.93 -0.14
C VAL A 8 27.29 -22.36 -0.52
N ILE A 9 26.33 -22.50 0.39
CA ILE A 9 25.00 -21.88 0.24
C ILE A 9 25.20 -20.36 0.38
N TYR A 10 25.40 -19.69 -0.75
CA TYR A 10 25.32 -18.24 -0.84
C TYR A 10 23.92 -17.83 -0.38
N GLY A 11 23.85 -17.01 0.68
CA GLY A 11 22.58 -16.63 1.28
C GLY A 11 21.80 -15.66 0.39
N ASP A 12 20.65 -16.13 -0.08
CA ASP A 12 19.57 -15.33 -0.64
C ASP A 12 19.05 -14.43 0.48
N SER A 13 19.12 -13.10 0.33
CA SER A 13 18.67 -12.19 1.38
C SER A 13 18.20 -10.82 0.87
N VAL A 14 17.47 -10.12 1.72
CA VAL A 14 17.01 -8.74 1.51
C VAL A 14 17.65 -7.77 2.52
N GLY A 15 17.63 -6.48 2.21
CA GLY A 15 18.18 -5.45 3.09
C GLY A 15 17.41 -5.26 4.40
N LYS A 16 18.09 -4.80 5.46
CA LYS A 16 17.53 -4.62 6.82
C LYS A 16 16.22 -3.80 6.91
N ASP A 17 16.03 -2.82 6.03
CA ASP A 17 14.89 -1.89 6.06
C ASP A 17 13.70 -2.38 5.22
N THR A 18 13.78 -3.60 4.67
CA THR A 18 12.70 -4.22 3.89
C THR A 18 11.45 -4.37 4.75
N GLU A 19 10.33 -3.82 4.30
CA GLU A 19 9.04 -3.91 4.97
C GLU A 19 8.41 -5.29 4.75
N ILE A 20 7.97 -5.90 5.85
CA ILE A 20 7.26 -7.18 5.91
C ILE A 20 5.88 -6.94 6.50
N VAL A 21 4.86 -7.55 5.89
CA VAL A 21 3.49 -7.55 6.41
C VAL A 21 3.33 -8.75 7.34
N MET A 22 3.06 -8.47 8.61
CA MET A 22 2.79 -9.50 9.61
C MET A 22 1.35 -9.45 10.10
N ASN A 23 0.89 -10.58 10.62
CA ASN A 23 -0.34 -10.68 11.37
C ASN A 23 -0.01 -11.09 12.81
N GLU A 24 -0.20 -10.17 13.74
CA GLU A 24 0.03 -10.37 15.17
C GLU A 24 -1.32 -10.38 15.88
N ASN A 25 -1.78 -11.58 16.26
CA ASN A 25 -3.06 -11.79 16.97
C ASN A 25 -4.24 -11.12 16.27
N GLY A 26 -4.34 -11.26 14.95
CA GLY A 26 -5.40 -10.68 14.14
C GLY A 26 -5.15 -9.23 13.71
N THR A 27 -4.09 -8.58 14.21
CA THR A 27 -3.75 -7.21 13.82
C THR A 27 -2.66 -7.21 12.77
N ILE A 28 -2.94 -6.59 11.63
CA ILE A 28 -1.94 -6.40 10.57
C ILE A 28 -0.95 -5.32 11.01
N ARG A 29 0.34 -5.64 10.95
CA ARG A 29 1.43 -4.69 11.15
C ARG A 29 2.40 -4.72 9.98
N PHE A 30 3.05 -3.59 9.77
CA PHE A 30 4.07 -3.39 8.75
C PHE A 30 5.35 -3.07 9.49
N VAL A 31 6.30 -3.98 9.45
CA VAL A 31 7.55 -3.91 10.23
C VAL A 31 8.74 -4.07 9.32
N LYS A 32 9.91 -3.59 9.74
CA LYS A 32 11.14 -3.92 9.03
C LYS A 32 11.52 -5.38 9.27
N ILE A 33 12.11 -6.05 8.29
CA ILE A 33 12.57 -7.43 8.45
C ILE A 33 13.58 -7.57 9.58
N SER A 34 14.40 -6.55 9.84
CA SER A 34 15.34 -6.53 10.97
C SER A 34 14.65 -6.57 12.33
N GLU A 35 13.45 -5.99 12.46
CA GLU A 35 12.65 -6.05 13.69
C GLU A 35 12.12 -7.46 13.97
N LEU A 36 12.13 -8.34 12.97
CA LEU A 36 11.85 -9.76 13.15
C LEU A 36 13.04 -10.52 13.78
N PHE A 37 14.23 -9.94 13.90
CA PHE A 37 15.36 -10.63 14.52
C PHE A 37 15.58 -10.11 15.95
N GLU A 38 15.04 -10.79 16.96
CA GLU A 38 15.16 -10.34 18.36
C GLU A 38 16.51 -10.71 19.00
N ARG A 39 16.96 -11.94 18.78
CA ARG A 39 18.19 -12.47 19.37
C ARG A 39 18.72 -13.65 18.56
N THR A 40 20.01 -13.91 18.71
CA THR A 40 20.64 -15.09 18.13
C THR A 40 20.39 -16.30 19.02
N GLN A 41 19.84 -17.38 18.43
CA GLN A 41 19.64 -18.66 19.11
C GLN A 41 20.52 -19.76 18.53
N LYS A 42 20.86 -19.66 17.25
CA LYS A 42 21.81 -20.55 16.58
C LYS A 42 22.73 -19.73 15.69
N ARG A 43 24.00 -20.12 15.64
CA ARG A 43 25.01 -19.53 14.74
C ARG A 43 25.71 -20.65 13.99
N THR A 44 25.96 -20.45 12.70
CA THR A 44 26.71 -21.37 11.85
C THR A 44 28.16 -20.92 11.71
N SER A 45 29.04 -21.81 11.25
CA SER A 45 30.47 -21.53 11.08
C SER A 45 30.76 -20.45 10.03
N ASP A 46 29.86 -20.27 9.05
CA ASP A 46 29.93 -19.22 8.03
C ASP A 46 29.39 -17.85 8.52
N GLY A 47 29.01 -17.73 9.80
CA GLY A 47 28.62 -16.46 10.41
C GLY A 47 27.14 -16.10 10.29
N LYS A 48 26.28 -16.98 9.75
CA LYS A 48 24.83 -16.77 9.76
C LYS A 48 24.26 -16.98 11.16
N GLU A 49 23.31 -16.13 11.52
CA GLU A 49 22.62 -16.14 12.81
C GLU A 49 21.14 -16.42 12.59
N TYR A 50 20.55 -17.25 13.45
CA TYR A 50 19.15 -17.68 13.32
C TYR A 50 18.37 -17.37 14.59
N PHE A 51 17.15 -16.90 14.38
CA PHE A 51 16.11 -16.72 15.39
C PHE A 51 14.87 -17.52 15.00
N PHE A 52 14.29 -18.26 15.93
CA PHE A 52 13.11 -19.13 15.72
C PHE A 52 11.90 -18.52 16.45
N PRO A 53 11.13 -17.63 15.81
CA PRO A 53 10.01 -16.96 16.46
C PRO A 53 8.88 -17.97 16.75
N PRO A 54 8.31 -18.01 17.97
CA PRO A 54 7.35 -19.03 18.36
C PRO A 54 6.03 -18.97 17.57
N SER A 55 5.55 -17.76 17.23
CA SER A 55 4.20 -17.56 16.69
C SER A 55 4.09 -16.33 15.78
N ARG A 56 5.07 -16.10 14.92
CA ARG A 56 4.99 -14.99 13.95
C ARG A 56 4.44 -15.46 12.62
N LEU A 57 3.40 -14.75 12.17
CA LEU A 57 2.79 -14.98 10.87
C LEU A 57 3.15 -13.84 9.93
N VAL A 58 3.68 -14.17 8.76
CA VAL A 58 3.99 -13.20 7.71
C VAL A 58 3.22 -13.53 6.44
N LEU A 59 3.05 -12.50 5.62
CA LEU A 59 2.27 -12.60 4.41
C LEU A 59 3.04 -13.31 3.30
N THR A 60 2.40 -14.31 2.71
CA THR A 60 2.90 -15.11 1.60
C THR A 60 1.79 -15.32 0.56
N LEU A 61 2.11 -16.03 -0.51
CA LEU A 61 1.19 -16.41 -1.58
C LEU A 61 1.10 -17.94 -1.65
N ASP A 62 -0.10 -18.49 -1.57
CA ASP A 62 -0.33 -19.93 -1.68
C ASP A 62 -0.25 -20.43 -3.14
N ALA A 63 -0.39 -21.75 -3.31
CA ALA A 63 -0.36 -22.40 -4.61
C ALA A 63 -1.55 -22.00 -5.51
N GLN A 64 -2.62 -21.42 -4.96
CA GLN A 64 -3.80 -20.95 -5.67
C GLN A 64 -3.71 -19.46 -6.04
N GLY A 65 -2.57 -18.81 -5.73
CA GLY A 65 -2.36 -17.38 -5.97
C GLY A 65 -3.18 -16.49 -5.04
N LYS A 66 -3.55 -16.99 -3.85
CA LYS A 66 -4.19 -16.21 -2.79
C LYS A 66 -3.19 -15.81 -1.73
N SER A 67 -3.38 -14.63 -1.18
CA SER A 67 -2.53 -14.13 -0.11
C SER A 67 -2.95 -14.79 1.19
N VAL A 68 -2.00 -15.35 1.93
CA VAL A 68 -2.23 -16.04 3.20
C VAL A 68 -1.15 -15.68 4.21
N PHE A 69 -1.47 -15.76 5.50
CA PHE A 69 -0.50 -15.59 6.58
C PHE A 69 0.00 -16.96 7.05
N LYS A 70 1.31 -17.18 7.00
CA LYS A 70 1.95 -18.45 7.36
C LYS A 70 3.06 -18.23 8.39
N LYS A 71 3.37 -19.28 9.16
CA LYS A 71 4.35 -19.24 10.24
C LYS A 71 5.76 -19.04 9.68
N VAL A 72 6.52 -18.17 10.34
CA VAL A 72 7.97 -18.04 10.13
C VAL A 72 8.65 -19.15 10.93
N LYS A 73 9.31 -20.10 10.26
CA LYS A 73 10.11 -21.13 10.93
C LYS A 73 11.37 -20.52 11.53
N TYR A 74 12.07 -19.68 10.78
CA TYR A 74 13.20 -18.91 11.26
C TYR A 74 13.37 -17.58 10.53
N VAL A 75 14.06 -16.66 11.20
CA VAL A 75 14.63 -15.44 10.63
C VAL A 75 16.14 -15.63 10.61
N MET A 76 16.74 -15.53 9.44
CA MET A 76 18.19 -15.60 9.25
C MET A 76 18.74 -14.19 9.12
N LYS A 77 19.85 -13.90 9.79
CA LYS A 77 20.61 -12.65 9.69
C LYS A 77 22.06 -12.99 9.35
N HIS A 78 22.63 -12.28 8.38
CA HIS A 78 24.03 -12.46 8.00
C HIS A 78 24.69 -11.10 7.72
N ARG A 79 25.86 -10.87 8.33
CA ARG A 79 26.67 -9.69 8.06
C ARG A 79 27.44 -9.90 6.76
N VAL A 80 27.20 -9.08 5.75
CA VAL A 80 27.85 -9.20 4.44
C VAL A 80 28.50 -7.89 4.02
N GLN A 81 29.56 -8.01 3.21
CA GLN A 81 30.11 -6.94 2.39
C GLN A 81 30.14 -7.45 0.95
N LYS A 82 29.03 -7.27 0.23
CA LYS A 82 28.87 -7.78 -1.12
C LYS A 82 28.04 -6.85 -1.99
N LYS A 83 28.06 -7.14 -3.28
CA LYS A 83 27.19 -6.49 -4.26
C LYS A 83 25.75 -6.93 -4.03
N MET A 84 24.85 -5.96 -3.98
CA MET A 84 23.40 -6.17 -4.01
C MET A 84 22.81 -5.50 -5.25
N TYR A 85 21.55 -5.75 -5.52
CA TYR A 85 20.82 -5.20 -6.64
C TYR A 85 19.58 -4.47 -6.13
N ARG A 86 19.44 -3.20 -6.50
CA ARG A 86 18.21 -2.44 -6.33
C ARG A 86 17.36 -2.57 -7.57
N ILE A 87 16.17 -3.17 -7.42
CA ILE A 87 15.22 -3.42 -8.51
C ILE A 87 14.08 -2.43 -8.37
N PHE A 88 13.96 -1.50 -9.32
CA PHE A 88 12.92 -0.47 -9.34
C PHE A 88 11.69 -0.91 -10.15
N PHE A 89 10.51 -0.66 -9.60
CA PHE A 89 9.22 -0.78 -10.28
C PHE A 89 8.62 0.60 -10.59
N THR A 90 8.91 1.56 -9.73
CA THR A 90 8.77 3.00 -9.94
C THR A 90 9.98 3.68 -9.29
N ASN A 91 10.05 5.02 -9.29
CA ASN A 91 11.12 5.72 -8.55
C ASN A 91 10.96 5.65 -7.02
N ASP A 92 9.78 5.29 -6.52
CA ASP A 92 9.50 5.19 -5.07
C ASP A 92 9.29 3.75 -4.59
N HIS A 93 9.13 2.80 -5.51
CA HIS A 93 8.92 1.39 -5.18
C HIS A 93 10.07 0.56 -5.73
N TYR A 94 10.89 0.04 -4.82
CA TYR A 94 12.01 -0.82 -5.11
C TYR A 94 12.21 -1.89 -4.03
N ILE A 95 13.02 -2.90 -4.35
CA ILE A 95 13.53 -3.88 -3.40
C ILE A 95 15.05 -4.01 -3.57
N ASP A 96 15.75 -4.14 -2.46
CA ASP A 96 17.21 -4.36 -2.41
C ASP A 96 17.46 -5.81 -2.02
N VAL A 97 18.07 -6.57 -2.92
CA VAL A 97 18.28 -8.02 -2.78
C VAL A 97 19.71 -8.41 -3.11
N THR A 98 20.18 -9.53 -2.57
CA THR A 98 21.49 -10.10 -2.95
C THR A 98 21.46 -10.64 -4.37
N GLU A 99 22.62 -10.81 -5.01
CA GLU A 99 22.68 -11.32 -6.40
C GLU A 99 22.04 -12.70 -6.56
N ASP A 100 22.12 -13.51 -5.51
CA ASP A 100 21.57 -14.85 -5.50
C ASP A 100 20.09 -14.88 -5.10
N HIS A 101 19.48 -13.80 -4.58
CA HIS A 101 18.10 -13.91 -4.06
C HIS A 101 17.07 -14.02 -5.18
N SER A 102 16.34 -15.15 -5.22
CA SER A 102 15.27 -15.38 -6.20
C SER A 102 14.05 -14.48 -5.96
N LEU A 103 13.60 -13.79 -7.01
CA LEU A 103 12.27 -13.15 -7.06
C LEU A 103 11.30 -14.01 -7.86
N ILE A 104 10.00 -13.82 -7.67
CA ILE A 104 8.99 -14.49 -8.50
C ILE A 104 8.63 -13.62 -9.71
N GLY A 105 9.03 -14.08 -10.89
CA GLY A 105 8.72 -13.50 -12.19
C GLY A 105 7.46 -14.07 -12.84
N TYR A 106 6.87 -13.33 -13.77
CA TYR A 106 5.74 -13.79 -14.59
C TYR A 106 6.15 -13.88 -16.06
N VAL A 107 6.03 -15.07 -16.66
CA VAL A 107 6.36 -15.32 -18.06
C VAL A 107 5.24 -14.82 -18.98
N ASN A 108 5.60 -13.94 -19.94
CA ASN A 108 4.64 -13.33 -20.86
C ASN A 108 3.95 -14.38 -21.78
N LYS A 109 2.65 -14.19 -22.02
CA LYS A 109 1.80 -15.04 -22.87
C LYS A 109 2.36 -15.25 -24.27
N GLN A 110 2.95 -14.22 -24.86
CA GLN A 110 3.53 -14.28 -26.21
C GLN A 110 4.60 -15.38 -26.39
N LYS A 111 5.28 -15.81 -25.32
CA LYS A 111 6.26 -16.89 -25.39
C LYS A 111 5.63 -18.28 -25.29
N ASN A 112 4.46 -18.42 -24.67
CA ASN A 112 3.78 -19.71 -24.54
C ASN A 112 2.30 -19.50 -24.18
N ASN A 113 1.39 -19.65 -25.14
CA ASN A 113 -0.04 -19.34 -24.96
C ASN A 113 -0.82 -20.42 -24.18
N GLN A 114 -0.24 -21.60 -23.98
CA GLN A 114 -0.94 -22.75 -23.38
C GLN A 114 -0.80 -22.85 -21.84
N LEU A 115 0.17 -22.17 -21.23
CA LEU A 115 0.36 -22.20 -19.79
C LEU A 115 -0.80 -21.50 -19.06
N ALA A 116 -1.34 -22.16 -18.02
CA ALA A 116 -2.23 -21.53 -17.06
C ALA A 116 -1.50 -20.37 -16.33
N ASP A 117 -2.24 -19.47 -15.71
CA ASP A 117 -1.64 -18.24 -15.16
C ASP A 117 -0.64 -18.51 -14.02
N LEU A 118 -0.86 -19.54 -13.20
CA LEU A 118 0.04 -19.90 -12.10
C LEU A 118 1.29 -20.64 -12.58
N ASP A 119 1.22 -21.40 -13.67
CA ASP A 119 2.38 -22.08 -14.27
C ASP A 119 3.37 -21.10 -14.94
N ARG A 120 3.01 -19.82 -15.00
CA ARG A 120 3.87 -18.73 -15.50
C ARG A 120 4.73 -18.12 -14.41
N LEU A 121 4.52 -18.50 -13.16
CA LEU A 121 5.31 -18.05 -12.04
C LEU A 121 6.63 -18.82 -12.04
N ILE A 122 7.73 -18.10 -12.20
CA ILE A 122 9.07 -18.70 -12.18
C ILE A 122 9.97 -17.92 -11.24
N GLU A 123 10.92 -18.60 -10.62
CA GLU A 123 12.02 -17.94 -9.95
C GLU A 123 12.97 -17.28 -10.96
N VAL A 124 13.41 -16.08 -10.63
CA VAL A 124 14.35 -15.31 -11.43
C VAL A 124 15.34 -14.59 -10.51
N LYS A 125 16.63 -14.74 -10.80
CA LYS A 125 17.68 -13.97 -10.14
C LYS A 125 17.70 -12.53 -10.70
N PRO A 126 18.13 -11.51 -9.94
CA PRO A 126 18.17 -10.11 -10.38
C PRO A 126 18.83 -9.90 -11.75
N THR A 127 19.91 -10.63 -12.01
CA THR A 127 20.73 -10.55 -13.24
C THR A 127 20.08 -11.18 -14.48
N ASP A 128 19.02 -11.97 -14.28
CA ASP A 128 18.24 -12.62 -15.35
C ASP A 128 16.96 -11.87 -15.72
N ILE A 129 16.58 -10.87 -14.92
CA ILE A 129 15.46 -9.99 -15.23
C ILE A 129 15.82 -9.17 -16.49
N GLY A 130 14.84 -9.03 -17.38
CA GLY A 130 15.00 -8.47 -18.72
C GLY A 130 15.26 -9.54 -19.78
N LYS A 131 16.00 -10.61 -19.43
CA LYS A 131 16.30 -11.76 -20.29
C LYS A 131 15.17 -12.80 -20.23
N ARG A 132 14.83 -13.26 -19.02
CA ARG A 132 13.82 -14.31 -18.78
C ARG A 132 12.42 -13.73 -18.64
N VAL A 133 12.26 -12.73 -17.77
CA VAL A 133 10.99 -12.03 -17.50
C VAL A 133 11.19 -10.52 -17.44
N ARG A 134 10.11 -9.75 -17.61
CA ARG A 134 10.11 -8.28 -17.43
C ARG A 134 9.18 -7.81 -16.31
N THR A 135 8.41 -8.73 -15.74
CA THR A 135 7.36 -8.49 -14.75
C THR A 135 7.59 -9.38 -13.56
N ILE A 136 7.52 -8.80 -12.37
CA ILE A 136 7.66 -9.47 -11.07
C ILE A 136 6.32 -9.41 -10.36
N ILE A 137 6.08 -10.41 -9.52
CA ILE A 137 4.88 -10.51 -8.69
C ILE A 137 4.96 -9.53 -7.54
N THR A 138 3.92 -8.71 -7.42
CA THR A 138 3.71 -7.79 -6.30
C THR A 138 2.37 -8.07 -5.66
N ILE A 139 2.21 -7.67 -4.41
CA ILE A 139 0.94 -7.86 -3.72
C ILE A 139 -0.19 -7.04 -4.37
N LYS A 140 -1.40 -7.58 -4.37
CA LYS A 140 -2.63 -6.85 -4.71
C LYS A 140 -3.62 -6.83 -3.54
N ASN A 141 -3.68 -7.91 -2.78
CA ASN A 141 -4.63 -8.07 -1.68
C ASN A 141 -3.92 -8.56 -0.41
N ILE A 142 -4.21 -7.91 0.72
CA ILE A 142 -3.84 -8.41 2.05
C ILE A 142 -5.10 -9.03 2.66
N PRO A 143 -5.09 -10.34 2.98
CA PRO A 143 -6.24 -11.00 3.57
C PRO A 143 -6.47 -10.45 4.97
N ARG A 144 -7.72 -10.51 5.41
CA ARG A 144 -8.10 -10.01 6.72
C ARG A 144 -8.09 -11.13 7.73
N SER A 145 -7.32 -10.94 8.80
CA SER A 145 -7.23 -11.89 9.89
C SER A 145 -8.19 -11.58 11.04
N SER A 146 -8.44 -10.30 11.33
CA SER A 146 -9.50 -9.89 12.25
C SER A 146 -10.17 -8.59 11.81
N ILE A 147 -11.44 -8.45 12.19
CA ILE A 147 -12.22 -7.24 11.95
C ILE A 147 -12.64 -6.70 13.32
N LYS A 148 -12.22 -5.46 13.62
CA LYS A 148 -12.67 -4.70 14.77
C LYS A 148 -13.29 -3.41 14.27
N THR A 149 -14.57 -3.50 13.88
CA THR A 149 -15.29 -2.36 13.32
C THR A 149 -15.81 -1.45 14.41
N ARG A 150 -15.67 -0.13 14.22
CA ARG A 150 -16.37 0.89 15.01
C ARG A 150 -17.82 1.07 14.56
N ASN A 151 -18.18 0.45 13.43
CA ASN A 151 -19.52 0.42 12.86
C ASN A 151 -20.14 1.82 12.67
N TYR A 152 -19.31 2.81 12.30
CA TYR A 152 -19.82 4.12 11.95
C TYR A 152 -20.66 4.07 10.68
N HIS A 153 -21.54 5.05 10.51
CA HIS A 153 -22.27 5.21 9.27
C HIS A 153 -21.32 5.58 8.13
N ARG A 154 -21.69 5.17 6.91
CA ARG A 154 -20.89 5.36 5.69
C ARG A 154 -20.43 6.80 5.50
N GLU A 155 -21.32 7.76 5.73
CA GLU A 155 -21.07 9.19 5.54
C GLU A 155 -20.01 9.72 6.52
N LEU A 156 -19.87 9.10 7.70
CA LEU A 156 -18.80 9.46 8.62
C LEU A 156 -17.44 9.00 8.09
N TYR A 157 -17.33 7.80 7.53
CA TYR A 157 -16.09 7.38 6.86
C TYR A 157 -15.79 8.24 5.64
N GLU A 158 -16.79 8.57 4.82
CA GLU A 158 -16.62 9.49 3.69
C GLU A 158 -16.15 10.87 4.16
N PHE A 159 -16.72 11.40 5.23
CA PHE A 159 -16.28 12.65 5.84
C PHE A 159 -14.82 12.57 6.36
N MET A 160 -14.43 11.47 7.01
CA MET A 160 -13.05 11.23 7.43
C MET A 160 -12.08 11.31 6.26
N GLY A 161 -12.43 10.72 5.12
CA GLY A 161 -11.63 10.81 3.90
C GLY A 161 -11.55 12.23 3.35
N LEU A 162 -12.69 12.91 3.21
CA LEU A 162 -12.75 14.30 2.75
C LEU A 162 -11.91 15.23 3.64
N PHE A 163 -11.97 15.04 4.96
CA PHE A 163 -11.21 15.84 5.91
C PHE A 163 -9.69 15.64 5.80
N ILE A 164 -9.22 14.42 5.51
CA ILE A 164 -7.79 14.18 5.30
C ILE A 164 -7.27 14.99 4.11
N GLY A 165 -8.02 15.10 3.01
CA GLY A 165 -7.65 15.95 1.86
C GLY A 165 -7.91 17.43 2.12
N ASP A 166 -9.19 17.81 2.11
CA ASP A 166 -9.64 19.22 2.09
C ASP A 166 -9.93 19.81 3.47
N GLY A 167 -9.79 19.01 4.53
CA GLY A 167 -10.09 19.44 5.89
C GLY A 167 -8.97 20.19 6.60
N SER A 168 -9.35 21.04 7.54
CA SER A 168 -8.44 21.65 8.49
C SER A 168 -9.10 21.77 9.86
N PHE A 169 -8.26 21.68 10.88
CA PHE A 169 -8.68 21.95 12.24
C PHE A 169 -8.73 23.46 12.48
N ASP A 170 -9.59 23.88 13.39
CA ASP A 170 -9.61 25.27 13.85
C ASP A 170 -8.24 25.68 14.44
N ARG A 171 -7.85 26.94 14.18
CA ARG A 171 -6.58 27.54 14.62
C ARG A 171 -6.69 28.11 16.04
N GLN A 172 -7.89 28.33 16.57
CA GLN A 172 -8.08 28.96 17.88
C GLN A 172 -8.00 27.95 19.04
N LYS A 173 -6.92 28.02 19.83
CA LYS A 173 -6.57 27.05 20.88
C LYS A 173 -7.57 26.92 22.05
N LYS A 174 -8.48 27.87 22.27
CA LYS A 174 -9.20 27.97 23.56
C LYS A 174 -10.52 27.22 23.65
N GLN A 175 -11.04 26.64 22.57
CA GLN A 175 -12.18 25.70 22.58
C GLN A 175 -12.48 25.23 21.14
N ASN A 176 -11.87 24.12 20.71
CA ASN A 176 -12.08 23.59 19.36
C ASN A 176 -13.48 22.94 19.27
N TYR A 177 -14.48 23.71 18.86
CA TYR A 177 -15.81 23.19 18.51
C TYR A 177 -16.00 23.04 17.00
N TYR A 178 -15.01 23.43 16.20
CA TYR A 178 -15.14 23.56 14.77
C TYR A 178 -14.10 22.74 13.99
N LEU A 179 -14.57 22.18 12.87
CA LEU A 179 -13.74 21.68 11.78
C LEU A 179 -14.07 22.50 10.53
N HIS A 180 -13.12 22.58 9.60
CA HIS A 180 -13.31 23.26 8.33
C HIS A 180 -13.06 22.28 7.17
N LEU A 181 -13.82 22.44 6.08
CA LEU A 181 -13.57 21.78 4.79
C LEU A 181 -13.50 22.84 3.69
N ALA A 182 -12.51 22.74 2.82
CA ALA A 182 -12.46 23.51 1.58
C ALA A 182 -13.36 22.85 0.52
N GLY A 183 -14.63 23.25 0.43
CA GLY A 183 -15.59 22.62 -0.48
C GLY A 183 -15.57 23.16 -1.91
N GLY A 184 -15.22 24.44 -2.10
CA GLY A 184 -15.17 25.06 -3.42
C GLY A 184 -16.46 24.85 -4.24
N LEU A 185 -16.27 24.47 -5.50
CA LEU A 185 -17.37 24.14 -6.44
C LEU A 185 -18.15 22.87 -6.04
N ASP A 186 -17.55 22.01 -5.21
CA ASP A 186 -18.12 20.72 -4.80
C ASP A 186 -18.90 20.84 -3.46
N SER A 187 -18.96 22.06 -2.87
CA SER A 187 -19.53 22.32 -1.54
C SER A 187 -20.98 21.87 -1.39
N TRP A 188 -21.83 22.10 -2.40
CA TRP A 188 -23.22 21.66 -2.38
C TRP A 188 -23.36 20.14 -2.30
N GLU A 189 -22.55 19.40 -3.08
CA GLU A 189 -22.56 17.94 -3.05
C GLU A 189 -22.03 17.39 -1.73
N ILE A 190 -20.99 18.00 -1.16
CA ILE A 190 -20.46 17.64 0.17
C ILE A 190 -21.52 17.86 1.25
N ILE A 191 -22.21 19.01 1.22
CA ILE A 191 -23.26 19.31 2.19
C ILE A 191 -24.39 18.30 2.08
N THR A 192 -24.95 18.11 0.88
CA THR A 192 -26.14 17.29 0.67
C THR A 192 -25.89 15.81 0.89
N LYS A 193 -24.76 15.27 0.41
CA LYS A 193 -24.47 13.83 0.45
C LYS A 193 -23.79 13.38 1.73
N VAL A 194 -23.15 14.28 2.47
CA VAL A 194 -22.34 13.92 3.65
C VAL A 194 -22.80 14.68 4.88
N LEU A 195 -22.83 16.01 4.87
CA LEU A 195 -23.07 16.78 6.10
C LEU A 195 -24.53 16.75 6.58
N VAL A 196 -25.50 16.79 5.68
CA VAL A 196 -26.93 16.63 6.02
C VAL A 196 -27.17 15.28 6.71
N PRO A 197 -26.76 14.12 6.12
CA PRO A 197 -26.85 12.83 6.81
C PRO A 197 -26.11 12.79 8.16
N LEU A 198 -24.95 13.44 8.28
CA LEU A 198 -24.23 13.50 9.55
C LEU A 198 -24.95 14.34 10.61
N LYS A 199 -25.69 15.38 10.19
CA LYS A 199 -26.52 16.19 11.09
C LYS A 199 -27.74 15.40 11.56
N GLU A 200 -28.43 14.72 10.65
CA GLU A 200 -29.57 13.84 10.96
C GLU A 200 -29.18 12.70 11.93
N LYS A 201 -27.96 12.18 11.80
CA LYS A 201 -27.40 11.14 12.69
C LYS A 201 -26.69 11.72 13.93
N GLU A 202 -26.84 13.01 14.19
CA GLU A 202 -26.32 13.71 15.37
C GLU A 202 -24.78 13.61 15.56
N TYR A 203 -24.02 13.35 14.49
CA TYR A 203 -22.55 13.48 14.54
C TYR A 203 -22.12 14.94 14.61
N ILE A 204 -22.89 15.83 13.97
CA ILE A 204 -22.69 17.28 13.97
C ILE A 204 -23.94 17.99 14.43
N LYS A 205 -23.77 19.15 15.06
CA LYS A 205 -24.88 20.03 15.46
C LYS A 205 -25.27 20.98 14.34
N ASN A 206 -24.28 21.56 13.66
CA ASN A 206 -24.55 22.50 12.59
C ASN A 206 -23.40 22.62 11.59
N TYR A 207 -23.67 23.25 10.45
CA TYR A 207 -22.65 23.64 9.48
C TYR A 207 -23.04 24.99 8.85
N TRP A 208 -22.05 25.73 8.35
CA TRP A 208 -22.24 27.00 7.66
C TRP A 208 -21.36 27.06 6.43
N LEU A 209 -21.97 27.41 5.28
CA LEU A 209 -21.26 27.73 4.06
C LEU A 209 -20.68 29.15 4.17
N LYS A 210 -19.38 29.28 3.94
CA LYS A 210 -18.64 30.53 3.91
C LYS A 210 -18.35 30.93 2.46
N LYS A 211 -17.78 32.12 2.30
CA LYS A 211 -17.34 32.64 0.98
C LYS A 211 -16.42 31.62 0.29
N LYS A 212 -16.48 31.55 -1.05
CA LYS A 212 -15.68 30.66 -1.91
C LYS A 212 -15.92 29.15 -1.71
N GLY A 213 -16.99 28.76 -1.01
CA GLY A 213 -17.36 27.35 -0.85
C GLY A 213 -16.71 26.65 0.34
N ASP A 214 -16.04 27.38 1.23
CA ASP A 214 -15.53 26.84 2.48
C ASP A 214 -16.68 26.47 3.42
N ILE A 215 -16.57 25.36 4.14
CA ILE A 215 -17.62 24.88 5.05
C ILE A 215 -17.06 24.84 6.46
N CYS A 216 -17.77 25.48 7.39
CA CYS A 216 -17.50 25.43 8.82
C CYS A 216 -18.46 24.45 9.47
N ILE A 217 -17.97 23.52 10.28
CA ILE A 217 -18.74 22.41 10.82
C ILE A 217 -18.62 22.44 12.33
N ASN A 218 -19.73 22.43 13.05
CA ASN A 218 -19.79 22.37 14.50
C ASN A 218 -20.33 21.03 14.97
N GLY A 219 -19.60 20.38 15.86
CA GLY A 219 -20.05 19.14 16.50
C GLY A 219 -19.01 18.60 17.46
N LEU A 220 -19.27 18.70 18.76
CA LEU A 220 -18.32 18.31 19.80
C LEU A 220 -17.87 16.84 19.67
N ARG A 221 -18.81 15.94 19.36
CA ARG A 221 -18.53 14.50 19.17
C ARG A 221 -17.55 14.28 18.01
N LEU A 222 -17.83 14.90 16.86
CA LEU A 222 -16.98 14.81 15.68
C LEU A 222 -15.61 15.45 15.94
N VAL A 223 -15.58 16.65 16.52
CA VAL A 223 -14.32 17.37 16.75
C VAL A 223 -13.40 16.62 17.71
N ARG A 224 -13.94 16.01 18.77
CA ARG A 224 -13.16 15.14 19.68
C ARG A 224 -12.56 13.96 18.92
N LEU A 225 -13.39 13.19 18.21
CA LEU A 225 -12.94 12.06 17.39
C LEU A 225 -11.80 12.45 16.44
N PHE A 226 -11.90 13.62 15.79
CA PHE A 226 -10.89 14.07 14.85
C PHE A 226 -9.61 14.56 15.50
N ASN A 227 -9.69 15.24 16.65
CA ASN A 227 -8.49 15.60 17.40
C ASN A 227 -7.75 14.37 17.92
N ASP A 228 -8.49 13.34 18.37
CA ASP A 228 -7.91 12.15 18.98
C ASP A 228 -7.29 11.20 17.93
N GLU A 229 -7.91 11.05 16.76
CA GLU A 229 -7.55 10.01 15.79
C GLU A 229 -6.85 10.55 14.53
N PHE A 230 -7.18 11.77 14.10
CA PHE A 230 -6.76 12.32 12.81
C PHE A 230 -5.63 13.33 12.91
N ARG A 231 -5.05 13.49 14.11
CA ARG A 231 -3.95 14.42 14.37
C ARG A 231 -2.79 13.68 15.04
N LYS A 232 -1.62 13.71 14.39
CA LYS A 232 -0.35 13.25 14.97
C LYS A 232 0.69 14.37 14.83
N GLU A 233 1.32 14.75 15.93
CA GLU A 233 2.36 15.81 15.95
C GLU A 233 1.89 17.11 15.25
N SER A 234 0.64 17.52 15.51
CA SER A 234 -0.01 18.69 14.88
C SER A 234 -0.25 18.60 13.36
N LYS A 235 -0.05 17.44 12.73
CA LYS A 235 -0.34 17.19 11.31
C LYS A 235 -1.51 16.22 11.15
N LYS A 236 -2.22 16.31 10.02
CA LYS A 236 -3.26 15.35 9.66
C LYS A 236 -2.65 13.96 9.44
N SER A 237 -3.29 12.93 9.99
CA SER A 237 -2.86 11.53 9.85
C SER A 237 -4.05 10.62 9.61
N ILE A 238 -3.88 9.60 8.75
CA ILE A 238 -4.88 8.54 8.59
C ILE A 238 -4.77 7.59 9.79
N PRO A 239 -5.86 7.36 10.55
CA PRO A 239 -5.79 6.59 11.78
C PRO A 239 -5.60 5.09 11.54
N ALA A 240 -4.77 4.45 12.38
CA ALA A 240 -4.44 3.04 12.25
C ALA A 240 -5.63 2.10 12.50
N PHE A 241 -6.71 2.56 13.16
CA PHE A 241 -7.90 1.73 13.36
C PHE A 241 -8.55 1.30 12.03
N LEU A 242 -8.37 2.09 10.95
CA LEU A 242 -8.89 1.76 9.62
C LEU A 242 -8.29 0.45 9.07
N LEU A 243 -7.09 0.05 9.51
CA LEU A 243 -6.50 -1.24 9.14
C LEU A 243 -7.29 -2.44 9.68
N ARG A 244 -8.15 -2.23 10.69
CA ARG A 244 -9.01 -3.25 11.30
C ARG A 244 -10.49 -3.06 11.00
N GLU A 245 -10.87 -2.03 10.26
CA GLU A 245 -12.26 -1.70 9.90
C GLU A 245 -12.77 -2.52 8.74
N LYS A 246 -14.06 -2.91 8.69
CA LYS A 246 -14.65 -3.73 7.61
C LYS A 246 -14.42 -3.16 6.20
N GLN A 247 -14.43 -4.00 5.16
CA GLN A 247 -14.05 -3.60 3.80
C GLN A 247 -14.88 -2.42 3.32
N GLU A 248 -16.18 -2.42 3.59
CA GLU A 248 -17.13 -1.38 3.21
C GLU A 248 -16.79 -0.03 3.88
N ALA A 249 -16.32 -0.06 5.12
CA ALA A 249 -15.89 1.12 5.84
C ALA A 249 -14.59 1.71 5.26
N ILE A 250 -13.61 0.86 4.95
CA ILE A 250 -12.38 1.29 4.27
C ILE A 250 -12.71 1.88 2.89
N CYS A 251 -13.58 1.22 2.13
CA CYS A 251 -14.05 1.71 0.84
C CYS A 251 -14.73 3.07 0.95
N SER A 252 -15.57 3.28 1.97
CA SER A 252 -16.23 4.57 2.23
C SER A 252 -15.22 5.66 2.60
N PHE A 253 -14.22 5.34 3.42
CA PHE A 253 -13.12 6.26 3.73
C PHE A 253 -12.32 6.64 2.47
N LEU A 254 -11.91 5.65 1.67
CA LEU A 254 -11.20 5.88 0.42
C LEU A 254 -12.04 6.70 -0.57
N ARG A 255 -13.37 6.48 -0.61
CA ARG A 255 -14.28 7.25 -1.45
C ARG A 255 -14.25 8.73 -1.09
N GLY A 256 -14.29 9.06 0.20
CA GLY A 256 -14.11 10.43 0.68
C GLY A 256 -12.74 11.00 0.34
N LEU A 257 -11.68 10.24 0.60
CA LEU A 257 -10.30 10.67 0.39
C LEU A 257 -9.99 10.99 -1.08
N PHE A 258 -10.39 10.09 -1.99
CA PHE A 258 -10.26 10.31 -3.44
C PHE A 258 -11.22 11.40 -3.94
N SER A 259 -12.32 11.68 -3.24
CA SER A 259 -13.20 12.80 -3.57
C SER A 259 -12.59 14.15 -3.29
N ALA A 260 -11.72 14.26 -2.29
CA ALA A 260 -10.91 15.45 -2.06
C ALA A 260 -9.72 15.50 -3.04
N ASP A 261 -8.69 14.69 -2.78
CA ASP A 261 -7.37 14.75 -3.41
C ASP A 261 -7.21 13.86 -4.67
N GLY A 262 -8.26 13.12 -5.04
CA GLY A 262 -8.26 12.26 -6.22
C GLY A 262 -8.70 12.99 -7.49
N SER A 263 -8.23 12.51 -8.63
CA SER A 263 -8.52 13.05 -9.96
C SER A 263 -8.76 11.93 -10.96
N VAL A 264 -9.61 12.18 -11.96
CA VAL A 264 -9.84 11.28 -13.08
C VAL A 264 -9.34 11.95 -14.35
N LEU A 265 -8.14 11.59 -14.79
CA LEU A 265 -7.51 12.07 -16.02
C LEU A 265 -7.94 11.18 -17.20
N PHE A 266 -7.71 11.64 -18.43
CA PHE A 266 -7.91 10.81 -19.63
C PHE A 266 -6.60 10.66 -20.39
N ARG A 267 -6.29 9.44 -20.80
CA ARG A 267 -5.21 9.15 -21.76
C ARG A 267 -5.75 8.20 -22.81
N ASN A 268 -5.68 8.60 -24.09
CA ASN A 268 -6.24 7.82 -25.21
C ASN A 268 -7.71 7.42 -24.95
N LYS A 269 -8.53 8.37 -24.49
CA LYS A 269 -9.94 8.18 -24.10
C LYS A 269 -10.19 7.19 -22.94
N LYS A 270 -9.15 6.70 -22.27
CA LYS A 270 -9.27 5.82 -21.09
C LYS A 270 -9.13 6.64 -19.79
N PRO A 271 -10.07 6.50 -18.83
CA PRO A 271 -9.94 7.13 -17.52
C PRO A 271 -8.73 6.61 -16.75
N ILE A 272 -7.96 7.51 -16.14
CA ILE A 272 -6.86 7.21 -15.22
C ILE A 272 -7.19 7.87 -13.88
N ILE A 273 -7.34 7.05 -12.84
CA ILE A 273 -7.58 7.54 -11.49
C ILE A 273 -6.23 7.76 -10.81
N LYS A 274 -6.02 8.98 -10.32
CA LYS A 274 -4.80 9.40 -9.64
C LYS A 274 -5.14 10.12 -8.33
N PHE A 275 -4.53 9.69 -7.24
CA PHE A 275 -4.52 10.43 -5.97
C PHE A 275 -3.16 11.12 -5.80
N THR A 276 -3.14 12.35 -5.28
CA THR A 276 -1.90 13.12 -5.08
C THR A 276 -1.85 13.68 -3.67
N ASN A 277 -0.72 13.53 -2.99
CA ASN A 277 -0.50 14.18 -1.70
C ASN A 277 1.01 14.40 -1.47
N THR A 278 1.37 15.41 -0.69
CA THR A 278 2.78 15.70 -0.34
C THR A 278 3.24 14.95 0.92
N ASN A 279 2.30 14.51 1.76
CA ASN A 279 2.58 13.74 2.97
C ASN A 279 2.79 12.26 2.66
N THR A 280 4.03 11.79 2.86
CA THR A 280 4.43 10.39 2.62
C THR A 280 3.62 9.39 3.43
N GLU A 281 3.27 9.71 4.68
CA GLU A 281 2.54 8.79 5.55
C GLU A 281 1.08 8.61 5.11
N ILE A 282 0.47 9.66 4.56
CA ILE A 282 -0.86 9.57 3.93
C ILE A 282 -0.80 8.67 2.70
N ILE A 283 0.23 8.80 1.85
CA ILE A 283 0.41 7.96 0.65
C ILE A 283 0.60 6.50 1.04
N LYS A 284 1.49 6.22 2.01
CA LYS A 284 1.72 4.86 2.52
C LYS A 284 0.45 4.26 3.11
N MET A 285 -0.25 4.97 3.99
CA MET A 285 -1.46 4.44 4.61
C MET A 285 -2.59 4.25 3.58
N THR A 286 -2.73 5.15 2.61
CA THR A 286 -3.68 4.98 1.50
C THR A 286 -3.36 3.74 0.68
N SER A 287 -2.09 3.50 0.36
CA SER A 287 -1.63 2.28 -0.33
C SER A 287 -1.98 1.01 0.45
N ARG A 288 -1.73 1.00 1.78
CA ARG A 288 -2.09 -0.12 2.66
C ARG A 288 -3.60 -0.38 2.67
N LEU A 289 -4.42 0.66 2.76
CA LEU A 289 -5.88 0.54 2.72
C LEU A 289 -6.36 0.02 1.35
N LEU A 290 -5.73 0.43 0.24
CA LEU A 290 -6.04 -0.09 -1.09
C LEU A 290 -5.72 -1.59 -1.21
N HIS A 291 -4.61 -2.06 -0.62
CA HIS A 291 -4.30 -3.50 -0.54
C HIS A 291 -5.32 -4.26 0.30
N LEU A 292 -5.85 -3.68 1.39
CA LEU A 292 -6.87 -4.34 2.23
C LEU A 292 -8.23 -4.48 1.54
N VAL A 293 -8.48 -3.71 0.47
CA VAL A 293 -9.71 -3.82 -0.33
C VAL A 293 -9.46 -4.44 -1.71
N GLY A 294 -8.23 -4.94 -1.95
CA GLY A 294 -7.83 -5.64 -3.16
C GLY A 294 -7.74 -4.76 -4.42
N ILE A 295 -7.46 -3.46 -4.28
CA ILE A 295 -7.31 -2.53 -5.41
C ILE A 295 -5.83 -2.37 -5.77
N SER A 296 -5.46 -2.96 -6.90
CA SER A 296 -4.12 -2.83 -7.48
C SER A 296 -3.83 -1.37 -7.88
N HIS A 297 -2.62 -0.91 -7.52
CA HIS A 297 -2.16 0.45 -7.73
C HIS A 297 -0.63 0.51 -7.84
N SER A 298 -0.08 1.69 -8.14
CA SER A 298 1.36 1.98 -8.09
C SER A 298 1.59 3.34 -7.47
N THR A 299 2.71 3.48 -6.75
CA THR A 299 3.14 4.75 -6.15
C THR A 299 4.35 5.32 -6.89
N PHE A 300 4.44 6.64 -7.03
CA PHE A 300 5.62 7.31 -7.56
C PHE A 300 5.69 8.75 -7.06
N SER A 301 6.89 9.34 -7.00
CA SER A 301 7.11 10.75 -6.66
C SER A 301 7.43 11.55 -7.90
N GLU A 302 7.07 12.83 -7.91
CA GLU A 302 7.67 13.77 -8.84
C GLU A 302 9.16 13.97 -8.48
N THR A 303 9.99 14.27 -9.48
CA THR A 303 11.42 14.54 -9.26
C THR A 303 11.71 16.01 -8.96
N ARG A 304 10.74 16.89 -9.24
CA ARG A 304 10.86 18.33 -9.04
C ARG A 304 10.10 18.76 -7.81
N LYS A 305 10.63 19.77 -7.12
CA LYS A 305 9.94 20.44 -6.02
C LYS A 305 8.72 21.20 -6.54
N ASN A 306 7.66 21.22 -5.73
CA ASN A 306 6.44 21.93 -6.07
C ASN A 306 6.69 23.44 -6.11
N ARG A 307 6.06 24.13 -7.06
CA ARG A 307 6.12 25.60 -7.21
C ARG A 307 4.73 26.21 -7.13
N TYR A 308 4.62 27.34 -6.45
CA TYR A 308 3.39 28.12 -6.38
C TYR A 308 3.69 29.61 -6.58
N LYS A 309 3.03 30.25 -7.55
CA LYS A 309 3.23 31.67 -7.91
C LYS A 309 4.72 32.06 -8.04
N GLY A 310 5.49 31.23 -8.73
CA GLY A 310 6.91 31.46 -8.98
C GLY A 310 7.85 31.09 -7.82
N LYS A 311 7.33 30.79 -6.62
CA LYS A 311 8.16 30.36 -5.47
C LYS A 311 8.21 28.84 -5.37
N GLU A 312 9.41 28.31 -5.26
CA GLU A 312 9.63 26.88 -5.00
C GLU A 312 9.38 26.56 -3.53
N SER A 313 8.71 25.43 -3.27
CA SER A 313 8.48 24.89 -1.93
C SER A 313 9.44 23.75 -1.65
N GLU A 314 9.59 23.37 -0.39
CA GLU A 314 10.37 22.18 0.00
C GLU A 314 9.60 20.87 -0.19
N THR A 315 8.39 20.92 -0.73
CA THR A 315 7.53 19.75 -0.87
C THR A 315 7.66 19.10 -2.25
N ILE A 316 7.53 17.77 -2.27
CA ILE A 316 7.47 16.96 -3.49
C ILE A 316 6.11 16.26 -3.53
N SER A 317 5.43 16.36 -4.67
CA SER A 317 4.17 15.66 -4.90
C SER A 317 4.40 14.17 -5.09
N LYS A 318 3.61 13.36 -4.39
CA LYS A 318 3.59 11.91 -4.54
C LYS A 318 2.23 11.48 -5.02
N HIS A 319 2.20 10.38 -5.76
CA HIS A 319 1.00 9.96 -6.44
C HIS A 319 0.74 8.48 -6.25
N ILE A 320 -0.55 8.14 -6.22
CA ILE A 320 -1.06 6.78 -6.36
C ILE A 320 -1.83 6.71 -7.67
N TYR A 321 -1.41 5.85 -8.59
CA TYR A 321 -2.18 5.50 -9.79
C TYR A 321 -2.93 4.20 -9.56
N ILE A 322 -4.26 4.25 -9.72
CA ILE A 322 -5.08 3.04 -9.68
C ILE A 322 -4.88 2.28 -10.99
N LYS A 323 -4.37 1.06 -10.85
CA LYS A 323 -4.22 0.12 -11.95
C LYS A 323 -5.58 -0.52 -12.23
N ASP A 324 -6.25 -1.05 -11.20
CA ASP A 324 -7.57 -1.68 -11.36
C ASP A 324 -8.73 -0.68 -11.21
N ALA A 325 -8.92 0.12 -12.26
CA ALA A 325 -9.96 1.14 -12.31
C ALA A 325 -11.38 0.56 -12.19
N LEU A 326 -11.58 -0.71 -12.59
CA LEU A 326 -12.88 -1.37 -12.51
C LEU A 326 -13.23 -1.70 -11.06
N SER A 327 -12.32 -2.35 -10.33
CA SER A 327 -12.53 -2.62 -8.90
C SER A 327 -12.64 -1.33 -8.09
N PHE A 328 -11.90 -0.28 -8.44
CA PHE A 328 -12.06 1.03 -7.81
C PHE A 328 -13.46 1.62 -8.07
N ARG A 329 -13.98 1.53 -9.30
CA ARG A 329 -15.35 1.98 -9.62
C ARG A 329 -16.41 1.21 -8.85
N GLU A 330 -16.26 -0.11 -8.76
CA GLU A 330 -17.26 -0.98 -8.13
C GLU A 330 -17.24 -0.86 -6.60
N LYS A 331 -16.07 -0.73 -5.98
CA LYS A 331 -15.93 -0.74 -4.52
C LYS A 331 -15.86 0.65 -3.88
N VAL A 332 -15.22 1.63 -4.54
CA VAL A 332 -14.85 2.91 -3.93
C VAL A 332 -15.61 4.07 -4.57
N GLY A 333 -15.32 4.39 -5.83
CA GLY A 333 -15.94 5.52 -6.53
C GLY A 333 -15.61 6.89 -5.92
N PHE A 334 -16.49 7.86 -6.17
CA PHE A 334 -16.40 9.23 -5.66
C PHE A 334 -17.73 9.71 -5.07
N VAL A 335 -17.68 10.59 -4.08
CA VAL A 335 -18.80 11.37 -3.57
C VAL A 335 -19.22 12.42 -4.62
N ILE A 336 -18.24 13.06 -5.27
CA ILE A 336 -18.44 14.16 -6.23
C ILE A 336 -18.86 13.65 -7.62
N ASN A 337 -19.98 14.15 -8.13
CA ASN A 337 -20.62 13.70 -9.38
C ASN A 337 -19.69 13.84 -10.58
N ARG A 338 -19.06 15.00 -10.79
CA ARG A 338 -18.17 15.19 -11.96
C ARG A 338 -17.04 14.16 -12.02
N LYS A 339 -16.53 13.70 -10.86
CA LYS A 339 -15.47 12.68 -10.79
C LYS A 339 -16.08 11.28 -11.02
N GLN A 340 -17.25 11.02 -10.44
CA GLN A 340 -18.00 9.77 -10.61
C GLN A 340 -18.44 9.53 -12.07
N GLU A 341 -18.90 10.57 -12.76
CA GLU A 341 -19.28 10.52 -14.17
C GLU A 341 -18.07 10.18 -15.05
N ARG A 342 -16.93 10.85 -14.84
CA ARG A 342 -15.68 10.51 -15.54
C ARG A 342 -15.22 9.09 -15.26
N LEU A 343 -15.43 8.59 -14.04
CA LEU A 343 -15.12 7.20 -13.66
C LEU A 343 -16.08 6.20 -14.31
N SER A 344 -17.34 6.58 -14.55
CA SER A 344 -18.34 5.69 -15.17
C SER A 344 -17.92 5.22 -16.56
N LEU A 345 -17.11 6.03 -17.27
CA LEU A 345 -16.54 5.74 -18.59
C LEU A 345 -15.48 4.62 -18.59
N VAL A 346 -15.11 4.06 -17.44
CA VAL A 346 -14.25 2.88 -17.37
C VAL A 346 -14.97 1.69 -18.01
N SER A 347 -14.44 1.19 -19.12
CA SER A 347 -15.02 0.05 -19.83
C SER A 347 -14.95 -1.24 -19.00
N LYS A 348 -16.05 -2.00 -18.94
CA LYS A 348 -16.08 -3.37 -18.37
C LYS A 348 -15.27 -4.37 -19.22
N ASN A 349 -14.95 -4.02 -20.48
CA ASN A 349 -14.29 -4.89 -21.44
C ASN A 349 -12.76 -4.71 -21.54
N SER A 350 -12.13 -4.17 -20.49
CA SER A 350 -10.66 -4.12 -20.39
C SER A 350 -10.06 -5.54 -20.38
N THR A 351 -9.61 -6.00 -21.55
CA THR A 351 -9.09 -7.36 -21.79
C THR A 351 -7.75 -7.64 -21.11
N HIS A 352 -6.94 -6.63 -20.84
CA HIS A 352 -5.53 -6.83 -20.44
C HIS A 352 -5.30 -7.39 -19.02
N ARG A 353 -6.28 -7.33 -18.12
CA ARG A 353 -6.14 -7.80 -16.72
C ARG A 353 -7.11 -8.92 -16.32
N ARG A 354 -7.88 -9.47 -17.27
CA ARG A 354 -8.84 -10.53 -16.94
C ARG A 354 -8.17 -11.76 -16.32
N THR A 355 -6.98 -12.14 -16.80
CA THR A 355 -6.34 -13.38 -16.36
C THR A 355 -5.91 -13.35 -14.90
N ILE A 356 -5.23 -12.28 -14.44
CA ILE A 356 -4.80 -12.20 -13.04
C ILE A 356 -5.83 -11.56 -12.09
N LYS A 357 -7.07 -11.27 -12.56
CA LYS A 357 -8.09 -10.62 -11.73
C LYS A 357 -8.46 -11.47 -10.51
N ASN A 358 -8.42 -12.79 -10.65
CA ASN A 358 -8.82 -13.73 -9.62
C ASN A 358 -7.73 -14.02 -8.58
N TYR A 359 -6.51 -13.53 -8.78
CA TYR A 359 -5.41 -13.71 -7.83
C TYR A 359 -5.23 -12.49 -6.92
N ASP A 360 -4.54 -12.71 -5.81
CA ASP A 360 -4.23 -11.70 -4.80
C ASP A 360 -2.85 -11.04 -5.02
N PHE A 361 -2.29 -11.24 -6.22
CA PHE A 361 -1.12 -10.56 -6.71
C PHE A 361 -1.40 -9.68 -7.95
N ASP A 362 -0.46 -8.78 -8.23
CA ASP A 362 -0.41 -7.93 -9.41
C ASP A 362 0.95 -8.05 -10.10
N LEU A 363 1.01 -7.68 -11.37
CA LEU A 363 2.23 -7.68 -12.17
C LEU A 363 2.85 -6.30 -12.17
N SER A 364 4.09 -6.21 -11.69
CA SER A 364 4.88 -4.98 -11.71
C SER A 364 6.05 -5.11 -12.68
N LYS A 365 6.09 -4.23 -13.68
CA LYS A 365 7.17 -4.18 -14.66
C LYS A 365 8.41 -3.60 -13.99
N VAL A 366 9.56 -4.24 -14.18
CA VAL A 366 10.84 -3.70 -13.74
C VAL A 366 11.27 -2.59 -14.70
N ILE A 367 11.57 -1.40 -14.17
CA ILE A 367 11.96 -0.23 -14.95
C ILE A 367 13.47 -0.02 -14.98
N LYS A 368 14.17 -0.39 -13.91
CA LYS A 368 15.61 -0.21 -13.74
C LYS A 368 16.12 -1.24 -12.74
N ILE A 369 17.32 -1.76 -12.98
CA ILE A 369 18.08 -2.54 -12.01
C ILE A 369 19.45 -1.87 -11.91
N GLU A 370 19.89 -1.57 -10.70
CA GLU A 370 21.22 -1.03 -10.47
C GLU A 370 21.96 -1.86 -9.42
N PRO A 371 23.26 -2.16 -9.65
CA PRO A 371 24.08 -2.73 -8.60
C PRO A 371 24.35 -1.68 -7.52
N ILE A 372 24.34 -2.10 -6.27
CA ILE A 372 24.67 -1.28 -5.10
C ILE A 372 25.72 -2.01 -4.26
N GLU A 373 26.70 -1.27 -3.73
CA GLU A 373 27.60 -1.81 -2.72
C GLU A 373 26.90 -1.80 -1.37
N TYR A 374 26.88 -2.94 -0.69
CA TYR A 374 26.24 -3.07 0.60
C TYR A 374 27.19 -3.68 1.63
N ARG A 375 27.36 -2.97 2.74
CA ARG A 375 28.06 -3.45 3.93
C ARG A 375 27.12 -3.35 5.12
N GLY A 376 26.57 -4.48 5.54
CA GLY A 376 25.49 -4.47 6.51
C GLY A 376 24.94 -5.84 6.83
N ASP A 377 23.87 -5.85 7.62
CA ASP A 377 23.12 -7.05 7.90
C ASP A 377 22.07 -7.24 6.82
N VAL A 378 22.08 -8.42 6.20
CA VAL A 378 21.00 -8.89 5.33
C VAL A 378 20.19 -9.94 6.07
N TYR A 379 18.94 -10.08 5.66
CA TYR A 379 17.96 -10.91 6.34
C TYR A 379 17.23 -11.82 5.35
N ASP A 380 16.81 -12.98 5.82
CA ASP A 380 15.94 -13.88 5.08
C ASP A 380 14.94 -14.55 6.03
N LEU A 381 13.83 -15.06 5.50
CA LEU A 381 12.78 -15.73 6.26
C LEU A 381 12.53 -17.11 5.68
N GLU A 382 12.41 -18.12 6.53
CA GLU A 382 11.85 -19.40 6.10
C GLU A 382 10.38 -19.50 6.51
N ILE A 383 9.51 -19.72 5.53
CA ILE A 383 8.06 -19.69 5.68
C ILE A 383 7.51 -21.10 5.53
N GLU A 384 6.67 -21.51 6.46
CA GLU A 384 6.00 -22.80 6.42
C GLU A 384 5.16 -23.00 5.15
N ASP A 385 5.37 -24.14 4.51
CA ASP A 385 4.74 -24.66 3.27
C ASP A 385 5.03 -23.90 1.97
N THR A 386 5.13 -22.58 2.00
CA THR A 386 5.11 -21.78 0.77
C THR A 386 6.49 -21.40 0.25
N HIS A 387 7.51 -21.42 1.11
CA HIS A 387 8.90 -21.06 0.82
C HIS A 387 9.06 -19.71 0.10
N ARG A 388 8.19 -18.75 0.40
CA ARG A 388 8.18 -17.41 -0.20
C ARG A 388 7.53 -16.39 0.72
N PHE A 389 7.84 -15.12 0.58
CA PHE A 389 7.17 -14.03 1.32
C PHE A 389 7.14 -12.72 0.55
N PHE A 390 6.29 -11.79 0.97
CA PHE A 390 6.27 -10.44 0.43
C PHE A 390 7.27 -9.53 1.17
N ALA A 391 8.25 -9.03 0.42
CA ALA A 391 9.30 -8.11 0.83
C ALA A 391 9.14 -6.77 0.08
N ASN A 392 8.91 -5.65 0.78
CA ASN A 392 8.54 -4.37 0.14
C ASN A 392 7.40 -4.55 -0.89
N ASN A 393 6.39 -5.36 -0.56
CA ASN A 393 5.27 -5.71 -1.45
C ASN A 393 5.65 -6.56 -2.70
N VAL A 394 6.88 -7.07 -2.80
CA VAL A 394 7.38 -7.93 -3.89
C VAL A 394 7.49 -9.36 -3.40
N LEU A 395 7.00 -10.33 -4.17
CA LEU A 395 7.12 -11.74 -3.80
C LEU A 395 8.53 -12.25 -4.09
N VAL A 396 9.20 -12.68 -3.03
CA VAL A 396 10.54 -13.29 -3.09
C VAL A 396 10.47 -14.74 -2.62
N HIS A 397 11.38 -15.56 -3.13
CA HIS A 397 11.51 -16.97 -2.74
C HIS A 397 12.57 -17.12 -1.64
N ASN A 398 12.36 -18.09 -0.77
CA ASN A 398 13.31 -18.46 0.27
C ASN A 398 14.44 -19.32 -0.31
N THR A 399 15.46 -19.63 0.48
CA THR A 399 16.33 -20.78 0.19
C THR A 399 15.78 -22.05 0.80
#